data_AF-A0A225DA82-F1
#
_entry.id   AF-A0A225DA82-F1
#
_cell.length_a   1.000
_cell.length_b   1.000
_cell.length_c   1.000
_cell.angle_alpha   90.00
_cell.angle_beta   90.00
_cell.angle_gamma   90.00
#
_symmetry.space_group_name_H-M   'P 1'
#
loop_
_entity.id
_entity.type
_entity.pdbx_description
1 polymer ?
#
loop_
_entity_poly.entity_id
_entity_poly.type
_entity_poly.pdbx_seq_one_letter_code
_entity_poly.pdbx_strand_id
1 'polypeptide(L)' 'MIYQTVIRGEVVGTNSVCEQGEWEAMELARPGVNRLVQSGITNEGEAERLARGTSGDTKPRGGRVAAK' A
#
# COMPACT_ATOMS: atom_id res chain seq x y z
N MET A 1 5.21 -5.36 7.74
CA MET A 1 4.47 -4.09 7.54
C MET A 1 3.81 -4.08 6.18
N ILE A 2 2.69 -3.38 6.05
CA ILE A 2 1.94 -3.26 4.80
C ILE A 2 2.08 -1.83 4.28
N TYR A 3 2.42 -1.70 3.01
CA TYR A 3 2.55 -0.42 2.33
C TYR A 3 1.94 -0.44 0.93
N GLN A 4 1.69 0.75 0.42
CA GLN A 4 1.23 0.98 -0.94
C GLN A 4 2.12 2.01 -1.61
N THR A 5 2.46 1.78 -2.87
CA THR A 5 3.18 2.78 -3.67
C THR A 5 2.20 3.85 -4.12
N VAL A 6 2.54 5.11 -3.87
CA VAL A 6 1.79 6.27 -4.32
C VAL A 6 2.63 7.04 -5.32
N ILE A 7 2.16 7.13 -6.56
CA ILE A 7 2.81 7.89 -7.63
C ILE A 7 1.87 9.03 -7.99
N ARG A 8 2.34 10.28 -7.84
CA ARG A 8 1.55 11.49 -8.15
C ARG A 8 0.21 11.58 -7.39
N GLY A 9 0.17 11.09 -6.16
CA GLY A 9 -1.05 11.10 -5.33
C GLY A 9 -2.03 9.96 -5.60
N GLU A 10 -1.73 9.10 -6.57
CA GLU A 10 -2.51 7.91 -6.88
C GLU A 10 -1.81 6.66 -6.37
N VAL A 11 -2.59 5.76 -5.76
CA VAL A 11 -2.10 4.45 -5.35
C VAL A 11 -1.89 3.62 -6.60
N VAL A 12 -0.68 3.13 -6.80
CA VAL A 12 -0.32 2.30 -7.94
C VAL A 12 -0.01 0.90 -7.46
N GLY A 13 -0.83 -0.06 -7.87
CA GLY A 13 -0.67 -1.47 -7.55
C GLY A 13 -1.47 -1.93 -6.33
N THR A 14 -1.13 -3.13 -5.86
CA THR A 14 -1.69 -3.79 -4.68
C THR A 14 -0.87 -3.52 -3.43
N ASN A 15 -1.49 -3.74 -2.26
CA ASN A 15 -0.80 -3.74 -0.97
C ASN A 15 0.38 -4.71 -1.01
N SER A 16 1.55 -4.19 -0.64
CA SER A 16 2.80 -4.97 -0.56
C SER A 16 3.21 -5.11 0.90
N VAL A 17 3.87 -6.21 1.21
CA VAL A 17 4.39 -6.49 2.56
C VAL A 17 5.91 -6.34 2.53
N CYS A 18 6.47 -5.70 3.55
CA CYS A 18 7.91 -5.64 3.78
C CYS A 18 8.22 -5.71 5.28
N GLU A 19 9.48 -6.02 5.62
CA GLU A 19 9.98 -5.97 6.99
C GLU A 19 10.28 -4.53 7.45
N GLN A 20 10.50 -4.36 8.76
CA GLN A 20 10.82 -3.05 9.34
C GLN A 20 12.10 -2.45 8.75
N GLY A 21 13.18 -3.23 8.64
CA GLY A 21 14.44 -2.77 8.07
C GLY A 21 14.33 -2.42 6.58
N GLU A 22 13.56 -3.21 5.81
CA GLU A 22 13.30 -2.95 4.39
C GLU A 22 12.55 -1.63 4.19
N TRP A 23 11.54 -1.38 5.02
CA TRP A 23 10.80 -0.11 5.00
C TRP A 23 11.69 1.09 5.30
N GLU A 24 12.54 1.00 6.31
CA GLU A 24 13.47 2.08 6.66
C GLU A 24 14.43 2.36 5.51
N ALA A 25 14.97 1.32 4.86
CA ALA A 25 15.82 1.46 3.68
C ALA A 25 15.05 2.09 2.50
N MET A 26 13.79 1.69 2.29
CA MET A 26 12.93 2.23 1.23
C MET A 26 12.53 3.69 1.46
N GLU A 27 12.15 4.06 2.68
CA GLU A 27 11.86 5.45 3.09
C GLU A 27 13.10 6.32 3.01
N LEU A 28 14.26 5.80 3.40
CA LEU A 28 15.54 6.51 3.29
C LEU A 28 15.92 6.73 1.82
N ALA A 29 15.72 5.72 0.97
CA ALA A 29 16.05 5.81 -0.45
C ALA A 29 15.06 6.69 -1.23
N ARG A 30 13.76 6.63 -0.90
CA ARG A 30 12.68 7.33 -1.62
C ARG A 30 11.57 7.78 -0.66
N PRO A 31 11.81 8.85 0.11
CA PRO A 31 10.81 9.35 1.05
C PRO A 31 9.56 9.83 0.30
N GLY A 32 8.39 9.41 0.79
CA GLY A 32 7.09 9.87 0.27
C GLY A 32 6.57 9.17 -0.98
N VAL A 33 7.30 8.19 -1.54
CA VAL A 33 6.79 7.33 -2.62
C VAL A 33 5.99 6.15 -2.05
N ASN A 34 6.40 5.64 -0.90
CA ASN A 34 5.73 4.54 -0.22
C ASN A 34 4.83 5.10 0.88
N ARG A 35 3.57 4.69 0.90
CA ARG A 35 2.60 5.03 1.95
C ARG A 35 2.44 3.85 2.88
N LEU A 36 2.79 4.05 4.14
CA LEU A 36 2.53 3.06 5.18
C LEU A 36 1.01 2.92 5.35
N VAL A 37 0.50 1.70 5.18
CA VAL A 37 -0.90 1.37 5.41
C VAL A 37 -1.07 0.86 6.82
N GLN A 38 -0.22 -0.09 7.22
CA GLN A 38 -0.27 -0.71 8.54
C GLN A 38 1.10 -1.21 8.97
N SER A 39 1.52 -0.83 10.18
CA SER A 39 2.74 -1.30 10.84
C SER A 39 2.41 -2.17 12.06
N GLY A 40 3.44 -2.74 12.69
CA GLY A 40 3.29 -3.49 13.95
C GLY A 40 2.67 -4.88 13.80
N ILE A 41 2.76 -5.49 12.61
CA ILE A 41 2.27 -6.85 12.39
C ILE A 41 3.39 -7.83 12.73
N THR A 42 3.12 -8.71 13.69
CA THR A 42 4.11 -9.62 14.28
C THR A 42 4.68 -10.64 13.29
N ASN A 43 3.92 -11.04 12.27
CA ASN A 43 4.33 -12.07 11.31
C ASN A 43 4.00 -11.65 9.87
N GLU A 44 4.88 -12.02 8.92
CA GLU A 44 4.69 -11.75 7.49
C GLU A 44 3.40 -12.39 6.96
N GLY A 45 3.08 -13.62 7.37
CA GLY A 45 1.86 -14.30 6.91
C GLY A 45 0.55 -13.59 7.31
N GLU A 46 0.52 -12.97 8.49
CA GLU A 46 -0.62 -12.13 8.91
C GLU A 46 -0.65 -10.83 8.11
N ALA A 47 0.52 -10.23 7.87
CA ALA A 47 0.62 -9.04 7.05
C ALA A 47 0.19 -9.31 5.60
N GLU A 48 0.49 -10.48 5.05
CA GLU A 48 0.09 -10.88 3.70
C GLU A 48 -1.41 -11.15 3.62
N ARG A 49 -1.99 -11.85 4.60
CA ARG A 49 -3.44 -12.04 4.69
C ARG A 49 -4.18 -10.71 4.78
N LEU A 50 -3.69 -9.79 5.61
CA LEU A 50 -4.24 -8.45 5.74
C LEU A 50 -4.06 -7.66 4.45
N ALA A 51 -2.89 -7.70 3.82
CA ALA A 51 -2.61 -7.02 2.55
C ALA A 51 -3.54 -7.52 1.43
N ARG A 52 -3.72 -8.84 1.30
CA ARG A 52 -4.66 -9.46 0.34
C ARG A 52 -6.12 -9.17 0.68
N GLY A 53 -6.50 -9.21 1.96
CA GLY A 53 -7.86 -8.96 2.43
C GLY A 53 -8.30 -7.49 2.31
N THR A 54 -7.38 -6.54 2.49
CA THR A 54 -7.61 -5.09 2.29
C THR A 54 -7.34 -4.64 0.86
N SER A 55 -6.80 -5.49 -0.03
CA SER A 55 -6.64 -5.18 -1.46
C SER A 55 -7.99 -4.95 -2.19
N GLY A 56 -9.12 -5.06 -1.47
CA GLY A 56 -10.45 -4.72 -1.93
C GLY A 56 -11.04 -3.41 -1.38
N ASP A 57 -10.34 -2.64 -0.52
CA ASP A 57 -10.84 -1.31 -0.16
C ASP A 57 -10.68 -0.39 -1.36
N THR A 58 -11.78 -0.35 -2.08
CA THR A 58 -11.95 0.27 -3.36
C THR A 58 -11.80 1.76 -3.12
N LYS A 59 -10.58 2.30 -3.30
CA LYS A 59 -10.48 3.72 -3.68
C LYS A 59 -11.44 3.83 -4.87
N PRO A 60 -12.55 4.58 -4.79
CA PRO A 60 -13.49 4.64 -5.88
C PRO A 60 -12.69 5.16 -7.05
N ARG A 61 -12.40 4.27 -8.00
CA ARG A 61 -11.86 4.65 -9.30
C ARG A 61 -12.92 5.58 -9.83
N GLY A 62 -12.62 6.87 -9.85
CA GLY A 62 -13.57 7.92 -10.23
C GLY A 62 -14.28 7.45 -11.48
N GLY A 63 -15.55 7.07 -11.30
CA GLY A 63 -16.37 6.58 -12.38
C GLY A 63 -16.35 7.67 -13.42
N ARG A 64 -15.80 7.37 -14.59
CA ARG A 64 -16.00 8.20 -15.76
C ARG A 64 -17.52 8.22 -15.95
N VAL A 65 -18.15 9.30 -15.52
CA VAL A 65 -19.57 9.55 -15.74
C VAL A 65 -19.78 9.50 -17.25
N ALA A 66 -20.40 8.43 -17.72
CA ALA A 66 -20.91 8.34 -19.07
C ALA A 66 -22.02 9.39 -19.17
N ALA A 67 -21.67 10.54 -19.75
CA ALA A 67 -22.62 11.59 -20.03
C ALA A 67 -23.30 11.28 -21.38
N LYS A 68 -24.56 10.86 -21.24
CA LYS A 68 -25.72 11.03 -22.13
C LYS A 68 -25.76 10.34 -23.51
#